data_AF-A0A6J6Q047-F1
#
_entry.id   AF-A0A6J6Q047-F1
#
_cell.length_a   1.000
_cell.length_b   1.000
_cell.length_c   1.000
_cell.angle_alpha   90.00
_cell.angle_beta   90.00
_cell.angle_gamma   90.00
#
_symmetry.space_group_name_H-M   'P 1'
#
loop_
_entity.id
_entity.type
_entity.pdbx_description
1 polymer ?
#
loop_
_entity_poly.entity_id
_entity_poly.type
_entity_poly.pdbx_seq_one_letter_code
_entity_poly.pdbx_strand_id
1 'polypeptide(L)'
;MPHDVPTAQQLVESVREWLERDVLAGTSGRLQFHTRVAITVLSMVERELELGPEQAERHLERLQMLGFGSDEELSRAIREGDDRTDSSVEVQEAVRAAVWQSVRDKLAVANPKYLDADPS
;
A
#
# COMPACT_ATOMS: atom_id res chain seq x y z
N MET A 1 -4.74 -32.64 14.84
CA MET A 1 -3.99 -31.38 14.87
C MET A 1 -4.80 -30.36 15.67
N PRO A 2 -4.17 -29.55 16.52
CA PRO A 2 -4.82 -28.63 17.44
C PRO A 2 -5.51 -27.51 16.64
N HIS A 3 -6.62 -26.98 17.16
CA HIS A 3 -7.49 -26.00 16.51
C HIS A 3 -6.72 -24.92 15.72
N ASP A 4 -6.89 -24.89 14.39
CA ASP A 4 -6.36 -23.82 13.54
C ASP A 4 -7.05 -22.51 13.95
N VAL A 5 -6.28 -21.62 14.57
CA VAL A 5 -6.74 -20.27 14.93
C VAL A 5 -6.82 -19.46 13.63
N PRO A 6 -7.90 -18.72 13.36
CA PRO A 6 -8.03 -17.94 12.13
C PRO A 6 -6.89 -16.91 12.01
N THR A 7 -6.42 -16.70 10.78
CA THR A 7 -5.40 -15.69 10.48
C THR A 7 -5.95 -14.27 10.69
N ALA A 8 -5.06 -13.28 10.83
CA ALA A 8 -5.47 -11.88 10.90
C ALA A 8 -6.32 -11.47 9.68
N GLN A 9 -5.97 -11.96 8.48
CA GLN A 9 -6.72 -11.72 7.25
C GLN A 9 -8.14 -12.28 7.35
N GLN A 10 -8.30 -13.55 7.78
CA GLN A 10 -9.62 -14.18 7.95
C GLN A 10 -10.48 -13.46 9.00
N LEU A 11 -9.86 -12.98 10.09
CA LEU A 11 -10.55 -12.22 11.12
C LEU A 11 -11.03 -10.86 10.60
N VAL A 12 -10.19 -10.12 9.88
CA VAL A 12 -10.54 -8.83 9.29
C VAL A 12 -11.65 -8.98 8.26
N GLU A 13 -11.53 -9.98 7.38
CA GLU A 13 -12.55 -10.31 6.37
C GLU A 13 -13.89 -10.62 7.03
N SER A 14 -13.90 -11.48 8.05
CA SER A 14 -15.12 -11.84 8.77
C SER A 14 -15.81 -10.62 9.40
N VAL A 15 -15.04 -9.69 9.97
CA VAL A 15 -15.58 -8.45 10.56
C VAL A 15 -16.12 -7.52 9.47
N ARG A 16 -15.40 -7.37 8.36
CA ARG A 16 -15.86 -6.55 7.24
C ARG A 16 -17.18 -7.07 6.67
N GLU A 17 -17.27 -8.38 6.43
CA GLU A 17 -18.49 -9.01 5.90
C GLU A 17 -19.70 -8.81 6.83
N TRP A 18 -19.51 -8.97 8.14
CA TRP A 18 -20.57 -8.72 9.12
C TRP A 18 -21.03 -7.26 9.12
N LEU A 19 -20.08 -6.32 9.07
CA LEU A 19 -20.42 -4.90 8.98
C LEU A 19 -21.20 -4.58 7.71
N GLU A 20 -20.85 -5.21 6.58
CA GLU A 20 -21.48 -4.99 5.29
C GLU A 20 -22.88 -5.63 5.21
N ARG A 21 -23.04 -6.87 5.67
CA ARG A 21 -24.29 -7.63 5.56
C ARG A 21 -25.32 -7.25 6.62
N ASP A 22 -24.89 -7.14 7.88
CA ASP A 22 -25.82 -7.00 9.01
C ASP A 22 -25.90 -5.54 9.48
N VAL A 23 -24.75 -4.92 9.75
CA VAL A 23 -24.72 -3.59 10.40
C VAL A 23 -25.11 -2.47 9.44
N LEU A 24 -24.62 -2.50 8.20
CA LEU A 24 -24.92 -1.45 7.23
C LEU A 24 -26.41 -1.43 6.87
N ALA A 25 -27.01 -2.61 6.72
CA ALA A 25 -28.44 -2.77 6.44
C ALA A 25 -29.32 -2.40 7.65
N GLY A 26 -28.85 -2.66 8.87
CA GLY A 26 -29.58 -2.39 10.11
C GLY A 26 -29.43 -0.97 10.68
N THR A 27 -28.62 -0.10 10.07
CA THR A 27 -28.31 1.24 10.61
C THR A 27 -28.69 2.36 9.65
N SER A 28 -28.92 3.56 10.19
CA SER A 28 -29.26 4.76 9.41
C SER A 28 -28.49 5.99 9.89
N GLY A 29 -28.55 7.07 9.09
CA GLY A 29 -27.94 8.36 9.42
C GLY A 29 -26.43 8.29 9.68
N ARG A 30 -25.98 8.93 10.77
CA ARG A 30 -24.56 9.03 11.15
C ARG A 30 -23.92 7.66 11.34
N LEU A 31 -24.64 6.70 11.95
CA LEU A 31 -24.08 5.38 12.22
C LEU A 31 -23.83 4.61 10.91
N GLN A 32 -24.78 4.67 9.96
CA GLN A 32 -24.61 4.05 8.64
C GLN A 32 -23.40 4.62 7.89
N PHE A 33 -23.16 5.94 8.00
CA PHE A 33 -21.96 6.56 7.42
C PHE A 33 -20.67 6.01 8.05
N HIS A 34 -20.59 5.94 9.38
CA HIS A 34 -19.42 5.38 10.06
C HIS A 34 -19.20 3.90 9.72
N THR A 35 -20.26 3.11 9.54
CA THR A 35 -20.15 1.71 9.07
C THR A 35 -19.49 1.63 7.69
N ARG A 36 -19.86 2.50 6.74
CA ARG A 36 -19.20 2.55 5.42
C ARG A 36 -17.72 2.90 5.52
N VAL A 37 -17.38 3.85 6.41
CA VAL A 37 -15.98 4.22 6.67
C VAL A 37 -15.21 3.02 7.23
N ALA A 38 -15.76 2.31 8.22
CA ALA A 38 -15.14 1.13 8.81
C ALA A 38 -14.92 0.03 7.76
N ILE A 39 -15.93 -0.28 6.94
CA ILE A 39 -15.81 -1.25 5.83
C ILE A 39 -14.67 -0.86 4.89
N THR A 40 -14.60 0.42 4.49
CA THR A 40 -13.57 0.92 3.58
C THR A 40 -12.16 0.78 4.18
N VAL A 41 -12.01 1.09 5.48
CA VAL A 41 -10.73 0.93 6.19
C VAL A 41 -10.35 -0.55 6.29
N LEU A 42 -11.29 -1.44 6.63
CA LEU A 42 -11.01 -2.88 6.69
C LEU A 42 -10.61 -3.43 5.31
N SER A 43 -11.25 -2.98 4.23
CA SER A 43 -10.81 -3.32 2.88
C SER A 43 -9.40 -2.82 2.55
N MET A 44 -8.94 -1.69 3.10
CA MET A 44 -7.53 -1.27 2.97
C MET A 44 -6.60 -2.21 3.73
N VAL A 45 -6.96 -2.58 4.97
CA VAL A 45 -6.17 -3.50 5.80
C VAL A 45 -6.08 -4.89 5.15
N GLU A 46 -7.17 -5.41 4.56
CA GLU A 46 -7.13 -6.67 3.82
C GLU A 46 -6.10 -6.65 2.68
N ARG A 47 -6.11 -5.58 1.87
CA ARG A 47 -5.14 -5.40 0.78
C ARG A 47 -3.72 -5.22 1.30
N GLU A 48 -3.53 -4.55 2.43
CA GLU A 48 -2.21 -4.43 3.06
C GLU A 48 -1.67 -5.78 3.52
N LEU A 49 -2.52 -6.60 4.15
CA LEU A 49 -2.15 -7.96 4.58
C LEU A 49 -1.84 -8.87 3.39
N GLU A 50 -2.56 -8.72 2.29
CA GLU A 50 -2.39 -9.51 1.07
C GLU A 50 -1.15 -9.09 0.26
N LEU A 51 -0.97 -7.79 0.02
CA LEU A 51 0.04 -7.25 -0.90
C LEU A 51 1.33 -6.82 -0.20
N GLY A 52 1.25 -6.45 1.08
CA GLY A 52 2.33 -5.80 1.83
C GLY A 52 3.65 -6.56 1.85
N PRO A 53 3.67 -7.88 2.13
CA PRO A 53 4.91 -8.66 2.16
C PRO A 53 5.67 -8.61 0.83
N GLU A 54 4.98 -8.88 -0.28
CA GLU A 54 5.59 -8.88 -1.61
C GLU A 54 6.00 -7.45 -2.03
N GLN A 55 5.19 -6.44 -1.72
CA GLN A 55 5.52 -5.04 -1.97
C GLN A 55 6.79 -4.59 -1.22
N ALA A 56 6.97 -5.03 0.03
CA ALA A 56 8.14 -4.71 0.83
C ALA A 56 9.41 -5.32 0.24
N GLU A 57 9.35 -6.58 -0.21
CA GLU A 57 10.47 -7.26 -0.87
C GLU A 57 10.87 -6.53 -2.16
N ARG A 58 9.91 -6.28 -3.06
CA ARG A 58 10.17 -5.55 -4.31
C ARG A 58 10.69 -4.14 -4.07
N HIS A 59 10.23 -3.46 -3.03
CA HIS A 59 10.70 -2.11 -2.67
C HIS A 59 12.17 -2.14 -2.23
N LEU A 60 12.53 -3.10 -1.38
CA LEU A 60 13.91 -3.27 -0.94
C LEU A 60 14.84 -3.61 -2.11
N GLU A 61 14.42 -4.49 -3.01
CA GLU A 61 15.18 -4.82 -4.23
C GLU A 61 15.44 -3.57 -5.09
N ARG A 62 14.41 -2.74 -5.31
CA ARG A 62 14.55 -1.47 -6.05
C ARG A 62 15.55 -0.53 -5.40
N LEU A 63 15.50 -0.38 -4.07
CA LEU A 63 16.45 0.46 -3.34
C LEU A 63 17.88 -0.07 -3.49
N GLN A 64 18.08 -1.39 -3.35
CA GLN A 64 19.39 -2.01 -3.49
C GLN A 64 19.96 -1.87 -4.91
N MET A 65 19.13 -1.98 -5.95
CA MET A 65 19.54 -1.73 -7.33
C MET A 65 20.02 -0.29 -7.57
N LEU A 66 19.47 0.67 -6.83
CA LEU A 66 19.90 2.07 -6.84
C LEU A 66 21.07 2.35 -5.88
N GLY A 67 21.53 1.36 -5.12
CA GLY A 67 22.63 1.49 -4.17
C GLY A 67 22.22 2.15 -2.85
N PHE A 68 20.97 1.99 -2.42
CA PHE A 68 20.43 2.48 -1.14
C PHE A 68 19.92 1.35 -0.27
N GLY A 69 20.10 1.48 1.05
CA GLY A 69 19.57 0.54 2.04
C GLY A 69 18.21 0.92 2.62
N SER A 70 17.77 2.18 2.43
CA SER A 70 16.48 2.65 2.95
C SER A 70 15.94 3.87 2.20
N ASP A 71 14.66 4.17 2.43
CA ASP A 71 14.01 5.37 1.90
C ASP A 71 14.62 6.66 2.50
N GLU A 72 15.07 6.63 3.75
CA GLU A 72 15.76 7.77 4.36
C GLU A 72 17.09 8.04 3.68
N GLU A 73 17.84 6.99 3.31
CA GLU A 73 19.09 7.12 2.58
C GLU A 73 18.85 7.73 1.20
N LEU A 74 17.92 7.16 0.42
CA LEU A 74 17.54 7.66 -0.89
C LEU A 74 17.05 9.12 -0.80
N SER A 75 16.16 9.43 0.13
CA SER A 75 15.61 10.77 0.30
C SER A 75 16.68 11.81 0.65
N ARG A 76 17.69 11.42 1.42
CA ARG A 76 18.83 12.27 1.73
C ARG A 76 19.70 12.49 0.50
N ALA A 77 20.04 11.43 -0.23
CA ALA A 77 20.82 11.49 -1.45
C ALA A 77 20.20 12.42 -2.51
N ILE A 78 18.87 12.34 -2.71
CA ILE A 78 18.13 13.24 -3.60
C ILE A 78 18.26 14.71 -3.15
N ARG A 79 18.13 14.98 -1.85
CA ARG A 79 18.23 16.35 -1.31
C ARG A 79 19.64 16.93 -1.41
N GLU A 80 20.65 16.08 -1.30
CA GLU A 80 22.07 16.45 -1.34
C GLU A 80 22.63 16.50 -2.77
N GLY A 81 21.89 15.99 -3.77
CA GLY A 81 22.35 15.93 -5.16
C GLY A 81 23.45 14.87 -5.35
N ASP A 82 23.34 13.74 -4.67
CA ASP A 82 24.31 12.63 -4.76
C ASP A 82 24.38 12.09 -6.20
N ASP A 83 25.59 11.72 -6.66
CA ASP A 83 25.82 11.18 -8.01
C ASP A 83 24.97 9.93 -8.30
N ARG A 84 24.63 9.12 -7.28
CA ARG A 84 23.72 7.97 -7.41
C ARG A 84 22.28 8.38 -7.75
N THR A 85 21.96 9.67 -7.67
CA THR A 85 20.65 10.23 -7.98
C THR A 85 20.65 11.26 -9.11
N ASP A 86 21.78 11.95 -9.36
CA ASP A 86 21.82 13.14 -10.23
C ASP A 86 22.96 13.15 -11.27
N SER A 87 23.75 12.06 -11.37
CA SER A 87 24.91 12.03 -12.28
C SER A 87 24.56 11.98 -13.78
N SER A 88 23.38 11.48 -14.14
CA SER A 88 22.92 11.42 -15.53
C SER A 88 21.38 11.38 -15.63
N VAL A 89 20.86 11.61 -16.84
CA VAL A 89 19.43 11.52 -17.14
C VAL A 89 18.91 10.10 -16.85
N GLU A 90 19.67 9.06 -17.23
CA GLU A 90 19.32 7.67 -16.99
C GLU A 90 19.21 7.35 -15.49
N VAL A 91 20.11 7.91 -14.67
CA VAL A 91 20.07 7.75 -13.21
C VAL A 91 18.83 8.43 -12.64
N GLN A 92 18.54 9.67 -13.06
CA GLN A 92 17.34 10.39 -12.63
C GLN A 92 16.06 9.63 -13.03
N GLU A 93 16.02 9.06 -14.23
CA GLU A 93 14.89 8.25 -14.71
C GLU A 93 14.72 6.97 -13.89
N ALA A 94 15.81 6.28 -13.56
CA ALA A 94 15.77 5.09 -12.70
C ALA A 94 15.24 5.41 -11.30
N VAL A 95 15.69 6.52 -10.69
CA VAL A 95 15.19 6.99 -9.38
C VAL A 95 13.70 7.34 -9.46
N ARG A 96 13.28 8.10 -10.49
CA ARG A 96 11.86 8.45 -10.70
C ARG A 96 11.00 7.20 -10.88
N ALA A 97 11.46 6.23 -11.67
CA ALA A 97 10.74 4.98 -11.89
C ALA A 97 10.58 4.20 -10.57
N ALA A 98 11.63 4.11 -9.75
CA ALA A 98 11.56 3.42 -8.46
C ALA A 98 10.56 4.09 -7.51
N VAL A 99 10.62 5.43 -7.38
CA VAL A 99 9.67 6.21 -6.57
C VAL A 99 8.24 6.02 -7.09
N TRP A 100 8.05 6.05 -8.41
CA TRP A 100 6.75 5.83 -9.04
C TRP A 100 6.18 4.45 -8.73
N GLN A 101 6.99 3.40 -8.78
CA GLN A 101 6.55 2.06 -8.39
C GLN A 101 6.11 1.99 -6.93
N SER A 102 6.84 2.64 -6.02
CA SER A 102 6.45 2.68 -4.60
C SER A 102 5.16 3.47 -4.37
N VAL A 103 4.87 4.49 -5.19
CA VAL A 103 3.56 5.18 -5.17
C VAL A 103 2.45 4.24 -5.67
N ARG A 104 2.68 3.51 -6.77
CA ARG A 104 1.71 2.54 -7.29
C ARG A 104 1.40 1.44 -6.28
N ASP A 105 2.42 0.89 -5.61
CA ASP A 105 2.26 -0.11 -4.56
C ASP A 105 1.36 0.44 -3.41
N LYS A 106 1.62 1.66 -2.95
CA LYS A 106 0.78 2.34 -1.93
C LYS A 106 -0.65 2.59 -2.40
N LEU A 107 -0.85 2.95 -3.68
CA LEU A 107 -2.17 3.17 -4.25
C LEU A 107 -2.97 1.87 -4.38
N ALA A 108 -2.34 0.74 -4.68
CA ALA A 108 -3.01 -0.56 -4.70
C ALA A 108 -3.68 -0.87 -3.34
N VAL A 109 -2.99 -0.55 -2.24
CA VAL A 109 -3.48 -0.73 -0.87
C VAL A 109 -4.51 0.33 -0.47
N ALA A 110 -4.25 1.61 -0.75
CA ALA A 110 -5.14 2.69 -0.32
C ALA A 110 -6.40 2.77 -1.20
N ASN A 111 -6.22 2.89 -2.51
CA ASN A 111 -7.31 3.11 -3.47
C ASN A 111 -6.91 2.72 -4.92
N PRO A 112 -7.13 1.46 -5.34
CA PRO A 112 -6.65 0.91 -6.60
C PRO A 112 -7.33 1.54 -7.81
N LYS A 113 -8.47 2.21 -7.64
CA LYS A 113 -9.14 2.93 -8.72
C LYS A 113 -8.28 4.02 -9.34
N TYR A 114 -7.29 4.55 -8.60
CA TYR A 114 -6.33 5.52 -9.13
C TYR A 114 -5.23 4.87 -9.99
N LEU A 115 -5.12 3.54 -10.04
CA LEU A 115 -4.22 2.84 -10.95
C LEU A 115 -4.82 2.69 -12.36
N ASP A 116 -6.15 2.76 -12.47
CA ASP A 116 -6.88 2.71 -13.74
C ASP A 116 -6.96 4.09 -14.43
N ALA A 117 -6.66 5.16 -13.69
CA ALA A 117 -6.53 6.50 -14.22
C ALA A 117 -5.16 6.64 -14.89
N ASP A 118 -5.13 6.50 -16.21
CA ASP A 118 -3.95 6.67 -17.05
C ASP A 118 -3.25 8.00 -16.72
N PRO A 119 -1.97 8.01 -16.29
CA PRO A 119 -1.25 9.24 -16.07
C PRO A 119 -0.94 9.86 -17.44
N SER A 120 -1.72 10.89 -17.81
CA SER A 120 -1.46 11.75 -18.97
C SER A 120 -0.11 12.45 -18.89
#